data_AF-A0A944EK63-F1
#
_entry.id   AF-A0A944EK63-F1
#
_cell.length_a   1.000
_cell.length_b   1.000
_cell.length_c   1.000
_cell.angle_alpha   90.00
_cell.angle_beta   90.00
_cell.angle_gamma   90.00
#
_symmetry.space_group_name_H-M   'P 1'
#
loop_
_entity.id
_entity.type
_entity.pdbx_description
1 polymer ?
#
loop_
_entity_poly.entity_id
_entity_poly.type
_entity_poly.pdbx_seq_one_letter_code
_entity_poly.pdbx_strand_id
1 'polypeptide(L)'
;MYAQADQLTDPLARGLGAALAPVVAVVVIAVVGFGAAMWANRRRPYEPPSPEEQPRPPEHATHLEESREPDEDFGAEDGRRILPHEMKGYGNFGSHTSHGERPADDENSGGASASGRPGG
;
A
#
# COMPACT_ATOMS: atom_id res chain seq x y z
N MET A 1 -49.53 47.48 14.82
CA MET A 1 -48.94 46.98 16.08
C MET A 1 -48.31 45.60 15.81
N TYR A 2 -47.13 45.55 15.16
CA TYR A 2 -46.46 44.29 14.74
C TYR A 2 -44.95 44.25 15.09
N ALA A 3 -44.44 45.25 15.83
CA ALA A 3 -43.00 45.42 16.03
C ALA A 3 -42.39 44.57 17.16
N GLN A 4 -43.15 43.64 17.76
CA GLN A 4 -42.72 42.94 18.98
C GLN A 4 -42.38 41.46 18.80
N ALA A 5 -42.59 40.88 17.61
CA ALA A 5 -42.29 39.47 17.35
C ALA A 5 -40.82 39.21 16.97
N ASP A 6 -40.10 40.21 16.43
CA ASP A 6 -38.69 40.06 16.03
C ASP A 6 -37.70 40.05 17.20
N GLN A 7 -38.11 40.55 18.37
CA GLN A 7 -37.23 40.71 19.53
C GLN A 7 -37.03 39.40 20.32
N LEU A 8 -37.82 38.36 20.03
CA LEU A 8 -37.76 37.03 20.66
C LEU A 8 -36.94 36.01 19.85
N THR A 9 -36.15 36.44 18.87
CA THR A 9 -35.08 35.57 18.34
C THR A 9 -34.05 35.38 19.47
N ASP A 10 -34.25 34.30 20.21
CA ASP A 10 -33.88 34.12 21.60
C ASP A 10 -32.40 34.33 21.92
N PRO A 11 -32.06 34.76 23.14
CA PRO A 11 -30.69 34.68 23.66
C PRO A 11 -30.10 33.27 23.54
N LEU A 12 -30.96 32.24 23.58
CA LEU A 12 -30.60 30.84 23.29
C LEU A 12 -30.17 30.63 21.83
N ALA A 13 -30.87 31.22 20.86
CA ALA A 13 -30.48 31.15 19.45
C ALA A 13 -29.16 31.89 19.18
N ARG A 14 -28.93 33.03 19.84
CA ARG A 14 -27.63 33.73 19.80
C ARG A 14 -26.52 32.93 20.48
N GLY A 15 -26.81 32.29 21.61
CA GLY A 15 -25.85 31.43 22.33
C GLY A 15 -25.46 30.17 21.56
N LEU A 16 -26.45 29.48 20.98
CA LEU A 16 -26.24 28.33 20.09
C LEU A 16 -25.50 28.74 18.82
N GLY A 17 -25.87 29.88 18.21
CA GLY A 17 -25.18 30.44 17.06
C GLY A 17 -23.71 30.74 17.36
N ALA A 18 -23.42 31.36 18.50
CA ALA A 18 -22.04 31.66 18.93
C ALA A 18 -21.23 30.40 19.23
N ALA A 19 -21.84 29.36 19.84
CA ALA A 19 -21.17 28.10 20.14
C ALA A 19 -20.91 27.24 18.89
N LEU A 20 -21.83 27.25 17.92
CA LEU A 20 -21.73 26.46 16.70
C LEU A 20 -20.98 27.16 15.57
N ALA A 21 -20.91 28.50 15.57
CA ALA A 21 -20.17 29.29 14.58
C ALA A 21 -18.74 28.79 14.31
N PRO A 22 -17.88 28.50 15.32
CA PRO A 22 -16.54 27.99 15.05
C PRO A 22 -16.56 26.60 14.41
N VAL A 23 -17.48 25.72 14.84
CA VAL A 23 -17.62 24.37 14.27
C VAL A 23 -18.05 24.45 12.81
N VAL A 24 -19.05 25.27 12.51
CA VAL A 24 -19.52 25.49 11.13
C VAL A 24 -18.40 26.10 10.28
N ALA A 25 -17.65 27.07 10.80
CA ALA A 25 -16.52 27.67 10.09
C ALA A 25 -15.46 26.62 9.73
N VAL A 26 -15.08 25.75 10.67
CA VAL A 26 -14.13 24.65 10.42
C VAL A 26 -14.65 23.69 9.35
N VAL A 27 -15.94 23.31 9.43
CA VAL A 27 -16.56 22.42 8.44
C VAL A 27 -16.57 23.05 7.05
N VAL A 28 -16.92 24.34 6.94
CA VAL A 28 -16.91 25.06 5.66
C VAL A 28 -15.49 25.11 5.09
N ILE A 29 -14.49 25.44 5.91
CA ILE A 29 -13.09 25.47 5.47
C ILE A 29 -12.64 24.07 5.01
N ALA A 30 -12.99 23.02 5.74
CA ALA A 30 -12.64 21.64 5.39
C ALA A 30 -13.29 21.21 4.06
N VAL A 31 -14.58 21.48 3.88
CA VAL A 31 -15.31 21.12 2.65
C VAL A 31 -14.76 21.88 1.44
N VAL A 32 -14.53 23.19 1.58
CA VAL A 32 -13.97 24.02 0.51
C VAL A 32 -12.53 23.60 0.18
N GLY A 33 -11.70 23.41 1.21
CA GLY A 33 -10.30 23.01 1.04
C GLY A 33 -10.17 21.62 0.40
N PHE A 34 -10.93 20.64 0.89
CA PHE A 34 -10.92 19.28 0.35
C PHE A 34 -11.46 19.25 -1.09
N GLY A 35 -12.55 19.97 -1.37
CA GLY A 35 -13.10 20.10 -2.72
C GLY A 35 -12.12 20.75 -3.69
N ALA A 36 -11.45 21.83 -3.28
CA ALA A 36 -10.42 22.49 -4.08
C ALA A 36 -9.21 21.58 -4.35
N ALA A 37 -8.74 20.85 -3.33
CA ALA A 37 -7.63 19.91 -3.47
C ALA A 37 -7.97 18.75 -4.43
N MET A 38 -9.17 18.16 -4.31
CA MET A 38 -9.64 17.13 -5.23
C MET A 38 -9.75 17.65 -6.66
N TRP A 39 -10.31 18.84 -6.85
CA TRP A 39 -10.43 19.46 -8.17
C TRP A 39 -9.07 19.76 -8.79
N ALA A 40 -8.13 20.27 -8.00
CA ALA A 40 -6.76 20.52 -8.43
C ALA A 40 -6.05 19.22 -8.82
N ASN A 41 -6.19 18.15 -8.02
CA ASN A 41 -5.59 16.85 -8.33
C ASN A 41 -6.20 16.22 -9.59
N ARG A 42 -7.51 16.35 -9.80
CA ARG A 42 -8.18 15.86 -11.02
C ARG A 42 -7.71 16.58 -12.29
N ARG A 43 -7.26 17.83 -12.17
CA ARG A 43 -6.70 18.60 -13.29
C ARG A 43 -5.23 18.35 -13.54
N ARG A 44 -4.54 17.61 -12.66
CA ARG A 44 -3.17 17.21 -12.95
C ARG A 44 -3.23 16.18 -14.07
N PRO A 45 -2.58 16.43 -15.22
CA PRO A 45 -2.40 15.39 -16.21
C PRO A 45 -1.56 14.28 -15.56
N TYR A 46 -2.23 13.20 -15.18
CA TYR A 46 -1.56 11.95 -14.90
C TYR A 46 -1.31 11.31 -16.25
N GLU A 47 -0.11 11.50 -16.78
CA GLU A 47 0.38 10.75 -17.93
C GLU A 47 1.02 9.48 -17.37
N PRO A 48 0.42 8.30 -17.59
CA PRO A 48 1.08 7.04 -17.21
C PRO A 48 2.44 6.98 -17.90
N PRO A 49 3.49 6.46 -17.23
CA PRO A 49 4.81 6.36 -17.85
C PRO A 49 4.70 5.56 -19.13
N SER A 50 5.24 6.12 -20.20
CA SER A 50 5.35 5.47 -21.49
C SER A 50 6.23 4.22 -21.37
N PRO A 51 6.05 3.20 -22.23
CA PRO A 51 6.91 2.01 -22.24
C PRO A 51 8.40 2.36 -22.38
N GLU A 52 8.73 3.47 -23.04
CA GLU A 52 10.10 3.95 -23.22
C GLU A 52 10.69 4.57 -21.94
N GLU A 53 9.85 5.05 -21.01
CA GLU A 53 10.24 5.54 -19.68
C GLU A 53 10.41 4.39 -18.67
N GLN A 54 10.02 3.16 -19.04
CA GLN A 54 10.29 2.00 -18.18
C GLN A 54 11.80 1.74 -18.10
N PRO A 55 12.32 1.40 -16.90
CA PRO A 55 13.69 0.94 -16.76
C PRO A 55 13.97 -0.21 -17.74
N ARG A 56 14.99 -0.06 -18.57
CA ARG A 56 15.41 -1.13 -19.46
C ARG A 56 16.05 -2.25 -18.64
N PRO A 57 15.82 -3.52 -19.00
CA PRO A 57 16.57 -4.60 -18.38
C PRO A 57 18.08 -4.34 -18.56
N PRO A 58 18.91 -4.70 -17.56
CA PRO A 58 20.35 -4.60 -17.69
C PRO A 58 20.85 -5.45 -18.87
N GLU A 59 21.98 -5.05 -19.46
CA GLU A 59 22.60 -5.72 -20.61
C GLU A 59 22.92 -7.19 -20.34
N HIS A 60 23.19 -7.52 -19.07
CA HIS A 60 23.42 -8.88 -18.59
C HIS A 60 22.58 -9.15 -17.34
N ALA A 61 22.04 -10.36 -17.26
CA ALA A 61 21.48 -10.86 -16.03
C ALA A 61 22.62 -11.05 -15.01
N THR A 62 22.72 -10.17 -14.02
CA THR A 62 23.49 -10.48 -12.82
C THR A 62 22.71 -11.52 -12.03
N HIS A 63 22.98 -12.78 -12.29
CA HIS A 63 22.47 -13.86 -11.47
C HIS A 63 23.16 -13.79 -10.10
N LEU A 64 22.42 -13.36 -9.08
CA LEU A 64 22.82 -13.52 -7.70
C LEU A 64 22.17 -14.81 -7.22
N GLU A 65 22.94 -15.90 -7.15
CA GLU A 65 22.52 -17.08 -6.40
C GLU A 65 22.52 -16.71 -4.92
N GLU A 66 21.32 -16.59 -4.34
CA GLU A 66 21.20 -16.61 -2.88
C GLU A 66 21.52 -18.03 -2.43
N SER A 67 22.74 -18.24 -1.92
CA SER A 67 23.12 -19.46 -1.23
C SER A 67 22.35 -19.52 0.09
N ARG A 68 21.13 -20.05 0.02
CA ARG A 68 20.27 -20.34 1.15
C ARG A 68 20.59 -21.75 1.63
N GLU A 69 20.89 -21.91 2.91
CA GLU A 69 20.93 -23.24 3.52
C GLU A 69 19.58 -23.93 3.23
N PRO A 70 19.58 -25.16 2.67
CA PRO A 70 18.34 -25.87 2.46
C PRO A 70 17.62 -25.98 3.80
N ASP A 71 16.48 -25.30 3.92
CA ASP A 71 15.60 -25.43 5.08
C ASP A 71 15.16 -26.89 5.11
N GLU A 72 15.80 -27.70 5.96
CA GLU A 72 15.57 -29.14 6.02
C GLU A 72 14.19 -29.50 6.58
N ASP A 73 13.34 -28.52 6.95
CA ASP A 73 12.23 -28.75 7.87
C ASP A 73 10.92 -28.04 7.46
N PHE A 74 10.55 -28.13 6.18
CA PHE A 74 9.22 -27.70 5.71
C PHE A 74 8.14 -28.80 5.81
N GLY A 75 8.49 -30.00 6.28
CA GLY A 75 7.57 -31.11 6.48
C GLY A 75 7.18 -31.22 7.95
N ALA A 76 5.90 -31.47 8.24
CA ALA A 76 5.54 -31.91 9.58
C ALA A 76 6.16 -33.30 9.82
N GLU A 77 6.53 -33.63 11.06
CA GLU A 77 7.10 -34.94 11.41
C GLU A 77 6.21 -36.12 10.98
N ASP A 78 4.91 -35.88 10.81
CA ASP A 78 3.89 -36.85 10.38
C ASP A 78 3.66 -36.87 8.85
N GLY A 79 4.44 -36.13 8.07
CA GLY A 79 4.35 -36.06 6.61
C GLY A 79 3.17 -35.23 6.08
N ARG A 80 2.40 -34.55 6.94
CA ARG A 80 1.34 -33.64 6.50
C ARG A 80 1.89 -32.28 6.07
N ARG A 81 1.10 -31.54 5.28
CA ARG A 81 1.40 -30.15 4.94
C ARG A 81 1.27 -29.30 6.21
N ILE A 82 2.34 -28.58 6.56
CA ILE A 82 2.34 -27.59 7.64
C ILE A 82 1.47 -26.39 7.23
N LEU A 83 0.53 -25.99 8.09
CA LEU A 83 -0.23 -24.76 7.91
C LEU A 83 0.58 -23.54 8.38
N PRO A 84 0.30 -22.31 7.88
CA PRO A 84 1.11 -21.12 8.21
C PRO A 84 1.32 -20.85 9.72
N HIS A 85 0.34 -21.20 10.55
CA HIS A 85 0.41 -21.04 12.01
C HIS A 85 1.17 -22.17 12.72
N GLU A 86 1.37 -23.30 12.04
CA GLU A 86 2.14 -24.45 12.50
C GLU A 86 3.62 -24.34 12.07
N MET A 87 3.96 -23.37 11.21
CA MET A 87 5.35 -23.14 10.80
C MET A 87 6.19 -22.63 11.98
N LYS A 88 7.40 -23.16 12.11
CA LYS A 88 8.39 -22.69 13.08
C LYS A 88 8.57 -21.17 12.91
N GLY A 89 8.39 -20.43 14.00
CA GLY A 89 8.46 -18.97 14.04
C GLY A 89 7.45 -18.24 13.13
N TYR A 90 6.31 -18.85 12.83
CA TYR A 90 5.23 -18.28 12.01
C TYR A 90 5.68 -17.87 10.60
N GLY A 91 6.70 -18.54 10.07
CA GLY A 91 7.30 -18.20 8.78
C GLY A 91 8.24 -16.99 8.80
N ASN A 92 8.62 -16.50 9.99
CA ASN A 92 9.51 -15.34 10.15
C ASN A 92 10.95 -15.72 10.57
N PHE A 93 11.33 -17.00 10.45
CA PHE A 93 12.74 -17.38 10.54
C PHE A 93 13.44 -16.87 9.27
N GLY A 94 14.39 -15.94 9.45
CA GLY A 94 15.21 -15.42 8.36
C GLY A 94 16.14 -16.49 7.80
N SER A 95 16.45 -16.43 6.51
CA SER A 95 17.49 -17.25 5.89
C SER A 95 18.86 -16.84 6.47
N HIS A 96 19.63 -17.81 6.96
CA HIS A 96 21.06 -17.63 7.18
C HIS A 96 21.78 -17.93 5.86
N THR A 97 22.71 -17.04 5.47
CA THR A 97 23.53 -17.22 4.26
C THR A 97 24.58 -18.30 4.52
N SER A 98 24.62 -19.36 3.71
CA SER A 98 25.69 -20.35 3.78
C SER A 98 27.00 -19.76 3.24
N HIS A 99 28.11 -19.93 3.97
CA HIS A 99 29.47 -19.72 3.45
C HIS A 99 29.88 -20.97 2.65
N GLY A 100 29.48 -21.06 1.38
CA GLY A 100 29.79 -22.19 0.50
C GLY A 100 30.21 -21.74 -0.89
N GLU A 101 31.22 -22.42 -1.44
CA GLU A 101 31.85 -22.18 -2.74
C GLU A 101 30.80 -22.12 -3.88
N ARG A 102 30.91 -21.09 -4.73
CA ARG A 102 30.02 -20.83 -5.87
C ARG A 102 30.09 -21.96 -6.90
N PRO A 103 28.97 -22.61 -7.27
CA PRO A 103 28.92 -23.52 -8.42
C PRO A 103 29.26 -22.76 -9.72
N ALA A 104 29.96 -23.42 -10.65
CA ALA A 104 30.30 -22.79 -11.93
C ALA A 104 29.03 -22.51 -12.74
N ASP A 105 28.89 -21.28 -13.23
CA ASP A 105 27.73 -20.82 -13.98
C ASP A 105 27.62 -21.59 -15.33
N ASP A 106 26.62 -22.46 -15.49
CA ASP A 106 26.34 -23.13 -16.77
C ASP A 106 25.56 -22.18 -17.69
N GLU A 107 26.10 -21.88 -18.87
CA GLU A 107 25.58 -20.91 -19.87
C GLU A 107 24.18 -21.25 -20.45
N ASN A 108 23.57 -22.37 -20.06
CA ASN A 108 22.31 -22.88 -20.62
C ASN A 108 21.11 -22.84 -19.65
N SER A 109 21.23 -22.24 -18.45
CA SER A 109 20.10 -22.12 -17.52
C SER A 109 19.23 -20.90 -17.83
N GLY A 110 18.59 -20.91 -19.01
CA GLY A 110 17.56 -19.96 -19.38
C GLY A 110 16.25 -20.25 -18.64
N GLY A 111 16.09 -19.71 -17.44
CA GLY A 111 14.86 -19.82 -16.66
C GLY A 111 13.69 -19.09 -17.33
N ALA A 112 12.76 -19.86 -17.89
CA ALA A 112 11.50 -19.36 -18.42
C ALA A 112 10.72 -18.59 -17.34
N SER A 113 10.56 -17.29 -17.54
CA SER A 113 9.64 -16.48 -16.72
C SER A 113 8.22 -16.99 -16.95
N ALA A 114 7.67 -17.69 -15.95
CA ALA A 114 6.29 -18.13 -15.93
C ALA A 114 5.36 -16.91 -15.93
N SER A 115 4.88 -16.53 -17.12
CA SER A 115 3.81 -15.57 -17.32
C SER A 115 2.56 -16.01 -16.55
N GLY A 116 2.22 -15.32 -15.48
CA GLY A 116 0.98 -15.52 -14.74
C GLY A 116 -0.22 -15.18 -15.62
N ARG A 117 -0.95 -16.19 -16.09
CA ARG A 117 -2.28 -16.03 -16.69
C ARG A 117 -3.30 -15.84 -15.55
N PRO A 118 -4.23 -14.87 -15.63
CA PRO A 118 -5.38 -14.84 -14.73
C PRO A 118 -6.35 -15.96 -15.12
N GLY A 119 -6.76 -16.77 -14.14
CA GLY A 119 -7.85 -17.73 -14.27
C GLY A 119 -9.19 -17.01 -14.46
N GLY A 120 -10.08 -17.62 -15.25
CA GLY A 120 -11.47 -17.19 -15.42
C GLY A 120 -12.40 -17.72 -14.34
#